data_AF-A0A438EPC9-F1
#
_entry.id   AF-A0A438EPC9-F1
#
_cell.length_a   1.000
_cell.length_b   1.000
_cell.length_c   1.000
_cell.angle_alpha   90.00
_cell.angle_beta   90.00
_cell.angle_gamma   90.00
#
_symmetry.space_group_name_H-M   'P 1'
#
loop_
_entity.id
_entity.type
_entity.pdbx_description
1 polymer ?
#
loop_
_entity_poly.entity_id
_entity_poly.type
_entity_poly.pdbx_seq_one_letter_code
_entity_poly.pdbx_strand_id
1 'polypeptide(L)' 'MATKATPKMSLKLLINKKDDKVVFAEAEKDFVDFLFNLLTLPIGTTTSFLPKGICLGGLHESIKKLDGAYLQPN' A
#
# COMPACT_ATOMS: atom_id res chain seq x y z
N MET A 1 21.38 26.93 -2.27
CA MET A 1 20.54 26.00 -1.49
C MET A 1 20.32 24.76 -2.34
N ALA A 2 20.81 23.60 -1.94
CA ALA A 2 20.68 22.37 -2.73
C ALA A 2 19.25 21.82 -2.59
N THR A 3 18.50 21.77 -3.69
CA THR A 3 17.21 21.09 -3.74
C THR A 3 17.47 19.58 -3.66
N LYS A 4 17.20 18.97 -2.51
CA LYS A 4 17.23 17.51 -2.36
C LYS A 4 16.16 16.94 -3.27
N ALA A 5 16.56 16.19 -4.30
CA ALA A 5 15.65 15.55 -5.23
C ALA A 5 14.65 14.68 -4.45
N THR A 6 13.36 14.87 -4.70
CA THR A 6 12.32 14.04 -4.10
C THR A 6 12.47 12.63 -4.64
N PRO A 7 12.64 11.60 -3.79
CA PRO A 7 12.76 10.23 -4.26
C PRO A 7 11.49 9.86 -5.03
N LYS A 8 11.68 9.42 -6.28
CA LYS A 8 10.59 9.06 -7.18
C LYS A 8 10.44 7.55 -7.16
N MET A 9 9.36 7.07 -6.55
CA MET A 9 9.02 5.65 -6.58
C MET A 9 8.37 5.29 -7.92
N SER A 10 8.68 4.11 -8.45
CA SER A 10 8.09 3.59 -9.68
C SER A 10 7.57 2.17 -9.47
N LEU A 11 6.53 1.81 -10.22
CA LEU A 11 5.85 0.52 -10.13
C LEU A 11 5.51 0.05 -11.54
N LYS A 12 5.86 -1.18 -11.90
CA LYS A 12 5.44 -1.78 -13.19
C LYS A 12 4.21 -2.64 -12.94
N LEU A 13 3.17 -2.42 -13.72
CA LEU A 13 1.90 -3.12 -13.59
C LEU A 13 1.65 -3.99 -14.82
N LEU A 14 1.22 -5.23 -14.59
CA LEU A 14 0.56 -6.03 -15.61
C LEU A 14 -0.95 -5.85 -15.46
N ILE A 15 -1.57 -5.27 -16.49
CA ILE A 15 -3.00 -4.97 -16.51
C ILE A 15 -3.68 -5.88 -17.52
N ASN A 16 -4.64 -6.67 -17.05
CA ASN A 16 -5.57 -7.36 -17.92
C ASN A 16 -6.62 -6.36 -18.43
N LYS A 17 -6.44 -5.89 -19.66
CA LYS A 17 -7.30 -4.87 -20.29
C LYS A 17 -8.75 -5.30 -20.51
N LYS A 18 -9.03 -6.61 -20.55
CA LYS A 18 -10.41 -7.09 -20.76
C LYS A 18 -11.30 -6.78 -19.56
N ASP A 19 -10.74 -6.92 -18.37
CA ASP A 19 -11.44 -6.76 -17.10
C ASP A 19 -11.05 -5.44 -16.38
N ASP A 20 -10.16 -4.66 -16.99
CA ASP A 20 -9.52 -3.46 -16.41
C ASP A 20 -8.93 -3.70 -15.01
N LYS A 21 -8.29 -4.87 -14.84
CA LYS A 21 -7.72 -5.31 -13.56
C LYS A 21 -6.21 -5.40 -13.60
N VAL A 22 -5.56 -4.91 -12.54
CA VAL A 22 -4.15 -5.19 -12.27
C VAL A 22 -4.03 -6.63 -11.78
N VAL A 23 -3.25 -7.45 -12.48
CA VAL A 23 -3.04 -8.88 -12.14
C VAL A 23 -1.65 -9.15 -11.58
N PHE A 24 -0.71 -8.22 -11.77
CA PHE A 24 0.63 -8.32 -11.20
C PHE A 24 1.25 -6.92 -11.06
N ALA A 25 2.11 -6.74 -10.04
CA ALA A 25 2.87 -5.52 -9.82
C ALA A 25 4.31 -5.86 -9.41
N GLU A 26 5.29 -5.35 -10.16
CA GLU A 26 6.71 -5.39 -9.81
C GLU A 26 7.10 -4.04 -9.19
N ALA A 27 7.76 -4.10 -8.03
CA ALA A 27 8.13 -2.95 -7.23
C ALA A 27 9.62 -2.99 -6.85
N GLU A 28 10.24 -1.82 -6.84
CA GLU A 28 11.59 -1.66 -6.29
C GLU A 28 11.53 -1.64 -4.75
N LYS A 29 12.68 -1.95 -4.11
CA LYS A 29 12.80 -2.05 -2.65
C LYS A 29 12.21 -0.85 -1.91
N ASP A 30 12.45 0.36 -2.38
CA ASP A 30 12.00 1.58 -1.71
C ASP A 30 10.46 1.67 -1.61
N PHE A 31 9.74 1.19 -2.64
CA PHE A 31 8.29 1.12 -2.61
C PHE A 31 7.80 0.03 -1.65
N VAL A 32 8.44 -1.13 -1.67
CA VAL A 32 8.11 -2.27 -0.81
C VAL A 32 8.29 -1.90 0.66
N ASP A 33 9.44 -1.30 1.00
CA ASP A 33 9.73 -0.81 2.35
C ASP A 33 8.72 0.26 2.78
N PHE A 34 8.38 1.20 1.90
CA PHE A 34 7.36 2.21 2.18
C PHE A 34 6.00 1.56 2.48
N LEU A 35 5.56 0.59 1.67
CA LEU A 35 4.31 -0.12 1.87
C LEU A 35 4.28 -0.89 3.19
N PHE A 36 5.35 -1.63 3.52
CA PHE A 36 5.41 -2.36 4.79
C PHE A 36 5.46 -1.41 5.98
N ASN A 37 6.23 -0.33 5.91
CA ASN A 37 6.24 0.70 6.96
C ASN A 37 4.87 1.36 7.13
N LEU A 38 4.10 1.53 6.06
CA LEU A 38 2.73 2.02 6.11
C LEU A 38 1.80 1.02 6.81
N LEU A 39 1.98 -0.28 6.57
CA LEU A 39 1.17 -1.35 7.17
C LEU A 39 1.52 -1.62 8.64
N THR A 40 2.75 -1.33 9.08
CA THR A 40 3.15 -1.44 10.50
C THR A 40 2.68 -0.27 11.35
N LEU A 41 2.24 0.84 10.73
CA LEU A 41 1.61 1.92 11.47
C LEU A 41 0.36 1.37 12.18
N PRO A 42 0.11 1.74 13.45
CA PRO A 42 -1.12 1.37 14.13
C PRO A 42 -2.29 2.13 13.49
N ILE A 43 -2.85 1.57 12.42
CA ILE A 43 -3.97 2.15 11.66
C ILE A 43 -5.20 2.33 12.57
N GLY A 44 -5.32 1.49 13.61
CA GLY A 44 -6.39 1.57 14.60
C GLY A 44 -6.38 2.83 15.49
N THR A 45 -5.26 3.55 15.59
CA THR A 45 -5.12 4.68 16.54
C THR A 45 -5.01 6.04 15.87
N THR A 46 -4.70 6.09 14.56
CA THR A 46 -4.30 7.34 13.88
C THR A 46 -5.20 7.75 12.72
N THR A 47 -6.37 7.14 12.52
CA THR A 47 -7.34 7.53 11.46
C THR A 47 -7.71 9.01 11.49
N SER A 48 -7.56 9.69 12.64
CA SER A 48 -7.76 11.13 12.79
C SER A 48 -6.61 12.01 12.28
N PHE A 49 -5.39 11.48 12.17
CA PHE A 49 -4.18 12.24 11.79
C PHE A 49 -3.81 12.12 10.32
N LEU A 50 -4.39 11.16 9.60
CA LEU A 50 -4.01 10.91 8.22
C LEU A 50 -4.85 11.75 7.23
N PRO A 51 -4.22 12.29 6.17
CA PRO A 51 -4.92 13.06 5.15
C PRO A 51 -6.13 12.28 4.62
N LYS A 52 -7.28 12.95 4.51
CA LYS A 52 -8.58 12.40 4.07
C LYS A 52 -8.58 11.74 2.68
N GLY A 53 -7.44 11.71 1.97
CA GLY A 53 -7.27 11.08 0.67
C GLY A 53 -6.43 9.80 0.69
N ILE A 54 -5.84 9.41 1.82
CA ILE A 54 -5.14 8.12 1.88
C ILE A 54 -6.20 7.04 2.09
N CYS A 55 -6.21 6.04 1.22
CA CYS A 55 -7.13 4.88 1.20
C CYS A 55 -7.10 4.03 2.50
N LEU A 56 -6.44 4.48 3.56
CA LEU A 56 -6.20 3.72 4.79
C LEU A 56 -7.47 3.45 5.60
N GLY A 57 -8.48 4.32 5.52
CA GLY A 57 -9.79 4.02 6.09
C GLY A 57 -10.45 2.80 5.43
N GLY A 58 -10.39 2.71 4.10
CA GLY A 58 -10.85 1.53 3.35
C GLY A 58 -9.94 0.32 3.52
N LEU A 59 -8.62 0.54 3.66
CA LEU A 59 -7.64 -0.51 3.88
C LEU A 59 -7.84 -1.19 5.24
N HIS A 60 -8.10 -0.42 6.31
CA HIS A 60 -8.36 -0.96 7.64
C HIS A 60 -9.55 -1.91 7.64
N GLU A 61 -10.66 -1.51 7.02
CA GLU A 61 -11.84 -2.37 6.88
C GLU A 61 -11.59 -3.55 5.95
N SER A 62 -10.79 -3.39 4.91
CA SER A 62 -10.39 -4.50 4.02
C SER A 62 -9.48 -5.52 4.71
N ILE A 63 -8.55 -5.07 5.56
CA ILE A 63 -7.67 -5.93 6.38
C ILE A 63 -8.50 -6.69 7.42
N LYS A 64 -9.45 -6.04 8.09
CA LYS A 64 -10.38 -6.74 9.00
C LYS A 64 -11.24 -7.79 8.29
N LYS A 65 -11.57 -7.54 7.02
CA LYS A 65 -12.31 -8.46 6.14
C LYS A 65 -11.43 -9.49 5.44
N LEU A 66 -10.11 -9.40 5.58
CA LEU A 66 -9.18 -10.34 4.96
C LEU A 66 -9.34 -11.69 5.68
N ASP A 67 -9.73 -12.71 4.92
CA ASP A 67 -9.93 -14.04 5.48
C ASP A 67 -8.59 -14.65 5.92
N GLY A 68 -8.62 -15.35 7.06
CA GLY A 68 -7.44 -15.97 7.65
C GLY A 68 -6.77 -17.02 6.74
N ALA A 69 -7.46 -17.58 5.75
CA ALA A 69 -6.88 -18.50 4.78
C ALA A 69 -5.82 -17.85 3.87
N TYR A 70 -5.84 -16.52 3.71
CA TYR A 70 -4.81 -15.78 2.97
C TYR A 70 -3.60 -15.39 3.82
N LEU A 71 -3.70 -15.53 5.14
CA LEU A 71 -2.61 -15.29 6.07
C LEU A 71 -1.92 -16.63 6.36
N GLN A 72 -0.70 -16.80 5.83
CA GLN A 72 0.11 -17.94 6.23
C GLN A 72 0.46 -17.79 7.72
N PRO A 73 0.30 -18.86 8.54
CA PRO A 73 0.75 -18.84 9.91
C PRO A 73 2.28 -18.64 9.96
N ASN A 74 2.73 -17.83 10.91
CA ASN A 74 4.16 -17.66 11.24
C ASN A 74 4.70 -18.90 11.96
#